data_AF-A0A921N1V7-F1
#
_entry.id   AF-A0A921N1V7-F1
#
_cell.length_a   1.000
_cell.length_b   1.000
_cell.length_c   1.000
_cell.angle_alpha   90.00
_cell.angle_beta   90.00
_cell.angle_gamma   90.00
#
_symmetry.space_group_name_H-M   'P 1'
#
loop_
_entity.id
_entity.type
_entity.pdbx_description
1 polymer ?
#
loop_
_entity_poly.entity_id
_entity_poly.type
_entity_poly.pdbx_seq_one_letter_code
_entity_poly.pdbx_strand_id
1 'polypeptide(L)'
;MKNFKDLEKELSGLQNLKDVQDKVEILSVIFTVKELRSIIKECGLEIKGAWKMTKNELLVNIINELPEEEVTTEEVEEVEVKEVEVEEKPEVEEVKTTESKSKTRKGNKKIIEVYKDGELVNTLDSLTETFKWAKENKIANAGLVRNSLKTGQETVAGSKYKEGGYLFKYALK
;
A
#
# COMPACT_ATOMS: atom_id res chain seq x y z
N MET A 1 -11.84 7.71 -10.92
CA MET A 1 -12.63 7.46 -9.69
C MET A 1 -12.60 5.96 -9.54
N LYS A 2 -12.12 5.47 -8.40
CA LYS A 2 -12.19 4.04 -8.11
C LYS A 2 -13.66 3.66 -7.90
N ASN A 3 -14.08 2.54 -8.47
CA ASN A 3 -15.47 2.07 -8.39
C ASN A 3 -15.58 0.84 -7.47
N PHE A 4 -16.79 0.32 -7.27
CA PHE A 4 -17.02 -0.85 -6.45
C PHE A 4 -16.14 -2.07 -6.82
N LYS A 5 -15.98 -2.36 -8.11
CA LYS A 5 -15.15 -3.49 -8.59
C LYS A 5 -13.68 -3.37 -8.18
N ASP A 6 -13.17 -2.14 -8.09
CA ASP A 6 -11.83 -1.88 -7.60
C ASP A 6 -11.72 -2.22 -6.09
N LEU A 7 -12.77 -1.97 -5.30
CA LEU A 7 -12.81 -2.34 -3.88
C LEU A 7 -12.82 -3.85 -3.69
N GLU A 8 -13.65 -4.58 -4.43
CA GLU A 8 -13.73 -6.05 -4.35
C GLU A 8 -12.40 -6.72 -4.71
N LYS A 9 -11.73 -6.23 -5.77
CA LYS A 9 -10.43 -6.75 -6.20
C LYS A 9 -9.35 -6.54 -5.12
N GLU A 10 -9.32 -5.37 -4.50
CA GLU A 10 -8.40 -5.08 -3.40
C GLU A 10 -8.73 -5.92 -2.16
N LEU A 11 -10.01 -6.10 -1.81
CA LEU A 11 -10.45 -6.95 -0.70
C LEU A 11 -10.13 -8.44 -0.93
N SER A 12 -10.31 -8.94 -2.16
CA SER A 12 -9.94 -10.30 -2.56
C SER A 12 -8.43 -10.53 -2.41
N GLY A 13 -7.61 -9.56 -2.82
CA GLY A 13 -6.16 -9.60 -2.60
C GLY A 13 -5.73 -9.58 -1.12
N LEU A 14 -6.64 -9.20 -0.21
CA LEU A 14 -6.44 -9.15 1.24
C LEU A 14 -7.04 -10.35 1.98
N GLN A 15 -7.53 -11.39 1.27
CA GLN A 15 -8.11 -12.60 1.88
C GLN A 15 -7.15 -13.31 2.85
N ASN A 16 -5.84 -13.21 2.63
CA ASN A 16 -4.82 -13.81 3.49
C ASN A 16 -4.59 -13.06 4.83
N LEU A 17 -5.13 -11.85 4.98
CA LEU A 17 -5.09 -11.12 6.25
C LEU A 17 -6.28 -11.55 7.13
N LYS A 18 -5.98 -12.17 8.26
CA LYS A 18 -6.99 -12.54 9.27
C LYS A 18 -7.48 -11.35 10.09
N ASP A 19 -6.68 -10.28 10.21
CA ASP A 19 -7.01 -9.14 11.03
C ASP A 19 -7.79 -8.08 10.23
N VAL A 20 -9.01 -7.77 10.69
CA VAL A 20 -9.88 -6.73 10.12
C VAL A 20 -9.19 -5.36 10.21
N GLN A 21 -8.40 -5.12 11.26
CA GLN A 21 -7.70 -3.87 11.47
C GLN A 21 -6.63 -3.63 10.39
N ASP A 22 -5.93 -4.69 9.97
CA ASP A 22 -4.93 -4.59 8.90
C ASP A 22 -5.60 -4.27 7.55
N LYS A 23 -6.77 -4.89 7.27
CA LYS A 23 -7.58 -4.57 6.08
C LYS A 23 -8.03 -3.11 6.09
N VAL A 24 -8.49 -2.61 7.25
CA VAL A 24 -8.90 -1.22 7.43
C VAL A 24 -7.73 -0.26 7.25
N GLU A 25 -6.54 -0.56 7.79
CA GLU A 25 -5.35 0.30 7.63
C GLU A 25 -4.95 0.41 6.15
N ILE A 26 -4.94 -0.71 5.43
CA ILE A 26 -4.60 -0.75 4.00
C ILE A 26 -5.63 0.00 3.16
N LEU A 27 -6.92 -0.29 3.34
CA LEU A 27 -7.99 0.36 2.59
C LEU A 27 -8.11 1.86 2.92
N SER A 28 -7.76 2.25 4.15
CA SER A 28 -7.67 3.66 4.54
C SER A 28 -6.54 4.40 3.84
N VAL A 29 -5.53 3.72 3.30
CA VAL A 29 -4.53 4.34 2.42
C VAL A 29 -5.02 4.43 0.97
N ILE A 30 -5.79 3.43 0.52
CA ILE A 30 -6.19 3.27 -0.88
C ILE A 30 -7.40 4.13 -1.25
N PHE A 31 -8.42 4.18 -0.40
CA PHE A 31 -9.69 4.85 -0.67
C PHE A 31 -9.81 6.16 0.11
N THR A 32 -10.55 7.12 -0.43
CA THR A 32 -10.93 8.36 0.25
C THR A 32 -12.34 8.29 0.83
N VAL A 33 -12.67 9.16 1.80
CA VAL A 33 -14.04 9.23 2.38
C VAL A 33 -15.10 9.45 1.30
N LYS A 34 -14.79 10.24 0.27
CA LYS A 34 -15.70 10.49 -0.86
C LYS A 34 -15.93 9.23 -1.69
N GLU A 35 -14.88 8.45 -1.95
CA GLU A 35 -14.97 7.18 -2.68
C GLU A 35 -15.74 6.13 -1.89
N LEU A 36 -15.49 6.00 -0.59
CA LEU A 36 -16.24 5.09 0.28
C LEU A 36 -17.74 5.39 0.28
N ARG A 37 -18.12 6.67 0.34
CA ARG A 37 -19.53 7.10 0.26
C ARG A 37 -20.14 6.86 -1.12
N SER A 38 -19.36 7.01 -2.19
CA SER A 38 -19.79 6.64 -3.53
C SER A 38 -20.05 5.14 -3.63
N ILE A 39 -19.17 4.31 -3.06
CA ILE A 39 -19.32 2.86 -3.04
C ILE A 39 -20.58 2.45 -2.26
N ILE A 40 -20.81 3.01 -1.07
CA ILE A 40 -22.03 2.74 -0.27
C ILE A 40 -23.30 3.03 -1.10
N LYS A 41 -23.30 4.12 -1.87
CA LYS A 41 -24.41 4.49 -2.74
C LYS A 41 -24.56 3.55 -3.94
N GLU A 42 -23.45 3.11 -4.52
CA GLU A 42 -23.44 2.18 -5.67
C GLU A 42 -23.87 0.77 -5.26
N CYS A 43 -23.47 0.30 -4.08
CA CYS A 43 -23.83 -1.01 -3.53
C CYS A 43 -25.23 -1.05 -2.93
N GLY A 44 -25.87 0.10 -2.72
CA GLY A 44 -27.16 0.17 -2.03
C GLY A 44 -27.07 -0.20 -0.54
N LEU A 45 -25.90 -0.05 0.08
CA LEU A 45 -25.72 -0.32 1.50
C LEU A 45 -26.42 0.76 2.35
N GLU A 46 -27.40 0.37 3.15
CA GLU A 46 -28.13 1.29 4.03
C GLU A 46 -27.42 1.55 5.37
N ILE A 47 -26.21 2.11 5.30
CA ILE A 47 -25.44 2.47 6.49
C ILE A 47 -26.00 3.75 7.12
N LYS A 48 -26.78 3.59 8.20
CA LYS A 48 -27.34 4.72 8.96
C LYS A 48 -26.22 5.63 9.46
N GLY A 49 -26.25 6.89 9.03
CA GLY A 49 -25.27 7.89 9.45
C GLY A 49 -23.95 7.88 8.66
N ALA A 50 -23.86 7.16 7.53
CA ALA A 50 -22.66 7.13 6.67
C ALA A 50 -22.08 8.52 6.33
N TRP A 51 -22.92 9.54 6.22
CA TRP A 51 -22.49 10.91 5.91
C TRP A 51 -21.83 11.63 7.10
N LYS A 52 -22.02 11.16 8.33
CA LYS A 52 -21.43 11.70 9.56
C LYS A 52 -20.26 10.85 10.10
N MET A 53 -20.11 9.62 9.62
CA MET A 53 -19.06 8.69 10.06
C MET A 53 -17.66 9.09 9.55
N THR A 54 -16.66 8.70 10.33
CA THR A 54 -15.25 8.78 10.02
C THR A 54 -14.86 7.74 8.98
N LYS A 55 -13.68 7.92 8.38
CA LYS A 55 -13.17 7.05 7.32
C LYS A 55 -13.06 5.58 7.74
N ASN A 56 -12.58 5.33 8.95
CA ASN A 56 -12.39 3.98 9.46
C ASN A 56 -13.73 3.32 9.80
N GLU A 57 -14.68 4.07 10.37
CA GLU A 57 -16.04 3.57 10.62
C GLU A 57 -16.73 3.18 9.31
N LEU A 58 -16.56 3.96 8.23
CA LEU A 58 -17.09 3.59 6.92
C LEU A 58 -16.47 2.31 6.40
N LEU A 59 -15.16 2.14 6.52
CA LEU A 59 -14.46 0.94 6.10
C LEU A 59 -14.91 -0.30 6.87
N VAL A 60 -15.03 -0.20 8.19
CA VAL A 60 -15.46 -1.31 9.04
C VAL A 60 -16.88 -1.76 8.67
N ASN A 61 -17.82 -0.82 8.50
CA ASN A 61 -19.18 -1.16 8.09
C ASN A 61 -19.23 -1.77 6.68
N ILE A 62 -18.50 -1.19 5.72
CA ILE A 62 -18.39 -1.76 4.36
C ILE A 62 -17.83 -3.19 4.40
N ILE A 63 -16.77 -3.45 5.17
CA ILE A 63 -16.16 -4.78 5.29
C ILE A 63 -17.13 -5.78 5.93
N ASN A 64 -17.90 -5.36 6.94
CA ASN A 64 -18.83 -6.24 7.67
C ASN A 64 -20.16 -6.48 6.93
N GLU A 65 -20.61 -5.55 6.09
CA GLU A 65 -21.86 -5.68 5.30
C GLU A 65 -21.64 -6.26 3.92
N LEU A 66 -20.39 -6.41 3.47
CA LEU A 66 -20.11 -7.23 2.31
C LEU A 66 -20.37 -8.69 2.71
N PRO A 67 -21.25 -9.41 1.98
CA PRO A 67 -21.43 -10.82 2.24
C PRO A 67 -20.08 -11.48 2.05
N GLU A 68 -19.56 -12.09 3.12
CA GLU A 68 -18.63 -13.20 2.96
C GLU A 68 -19.37 -14.19 2.08
N GLU A 69 -19.03 -14.30 0.79
CA GLU A 69 -19.42 -15.47 0.04
C GLU A 69 -18.78 -16.64 0.79
N GLU A 70 -19.58 -17.29 1.63
CA GLU A 70 -19.31 -18.61 2.16
C GLU A 70 -19.17 -19.51 0.93
N VAL A 71 -17.95 -19.65 0.44
CA VAL A 71 -17.59 -20.70 -0.50
C VAL A 71 -17.66 -21.99 0.30
N THR A 72 -18.85 -22.57 0.28
CA THR A 72 -19.19 -23.89 0.78
C THR A 72 -18.16 -24.90 0.29
N THR A 73 -17.62 -25.63 1.26
CA THR A 73 -16.81 -26.83 1.11
C THR A 73 -17.59 -27.95 0.39
N GLU A 74 -17.14 -28.35 -0.80
CA GLU A 74 -17.24 -29.73 -1.33
C GLU A 74 -15.98 -29.96 -2.20
N GLU A 75 -14.94 -30.55 -1.60
CA GLU A 75 -14.45 -31.92 -1.88
C GLU A 75 -13.85 -32.12 -3.30
N VAL A 76 -12.52 -32.14 -3.38
CA VAL A 76 -11.67 -33.32 -3.64
C VAL A 76 -11.53 -33.62 -5.14
N GLU A 77 -10.36 -33.32 -5.70
CA GLU A 77 -9.58 -34.36 -6.39
C GLU A 77 -8.09 -34.02 -6.39
N GLU A 78 -7.34 -34.89 -5.71
CA GLU A 78 -5.89 -34.99 -5.70
C GLU A 78 -5.37 -35.26 -7.11
N VAL A 79 -4.25 -34.63 -7.52
CA VAL A 79 -3.16 -35.38 -8.17
C VAL A 79 -1.82 -34.78 -7.76
N GLU A 80 -1.02 -35.67 -7.18
CA GLU A 80 0.36 -35.59 -6.73
C GLU A 80 1.41 -35.09 -7.76
N VAL A 81 2.34 -34.29 -7.22
CA VAL A 81 3.80 -34.22 -7.42
C VAL A 81 4.45 -34.92 -8.62
N LYS A 82 5.30 -34.17 -9.34
CA LYS A 82 6.68 -34.60 -9.66
C LYS A 82 7.68 -33.46 -9.50
N GLU A 83 8.60 -33.69 -8.57
CA GLU A 83 9.85 -32.97 -8.30
C GLU A 83 10.81 -33.05 -9.50
N VAL A 84 11.61 -32.01 -9.76
CA VAL A 84 13.05 -32.14 -10.08
C VAL A 84 13.78 -30.88 -9.57
N GLU A 85 14.82 -31.15 -8.80
CA GLU A 85 15.78 -30.26 -8.12
C GLU A 85 16.88 -29.72 -9.07
N VAL A 86 17.81 -28.92 -8.52
CA VAL A 86 19.20 -28.61 -8.95
C VAL A 86 19.51 -27.13 -9.25
N GLU A 87 19.97 -26.46 -8.18
CA GLU A 87 21.23 -25.72 -7.98
C GLU A 87 21.71 -24.52 -8.84
N GLU A 88 22.11 -23.50 -8.07
CA GLU A 88 23.22 -22.53 -8.17
C GLU A 88 23.15 -21.22 -9.01
N LYS A 89 23.47 -20.14 -8.27
CA LYS A 89 23.85 -18.73 -8.57
C LYS A 89 24.98 -18.63 -9.64
N PRO A 90 25.35 -17.44 -10.20
CA PRO A 90 25.00 -16.08 -9.74
C PRO A 90 24.73 -15.02 -10.84
N GLU A 91 24.45 -13.81 -10.35
CA GLU A 91 24.87 -12.53 -10.94
C GLU A 91 23.90 -11.82 -11.92
N VAL A 92 23.49 -10.63 -11.46
CA VAL A 92 23.14 -9.41 -12.21
C VAL A 92 22.13 -9.55 -13.34
N GLU A 93 20.93 -9.02 -13.16
CA GLU A 93 20.33 -8.14 -14.18
C GLU A 93 19.10 -7.38 -13.68
N GLU A 94 18.94 -6.21 -14.30
CA GLU A 94 17.95 -5.17 -14.12
C GLU A 94 16.51 -5.68 -13.91
N VAL A 95 15.93 -5.44 -12.73
CA VAL A 95 14.48 -5.60 -12.57
C VAL A 95 13.79 -4.31 -13.04
N LYS A 96 13.62 -4.20 -14.36
CA LYS A 96 12.55 -3.41 -14.99
C LYS A 96 11.21 -3.95 -14.47
N THR A 97 10.75 -3.39 -13.35
CA THR A 97 9.43 -3.74 -12.80
C THR A 97 8.35 -3.03 -13.62
N THR A 98 7.85 -3.78 -14.61
CA THR A 98 6.49 -3.78 -15.16
C THR A 98 5.62 -2.55 -14.84
N GLU A 99 5.55 -1.65 -15.82
CA GLU A 99 4.59 -0.57 -15.93
C GLU A 99 3.13 -1.09 -15.88
N SER A 100 2.48 -1.02 -14.72
CA SER A 100 1.01 -1.02 -14.67
C SER A 100 0.51 0.40 -14.98
N LYS A 101 0.28 0.66 -16.28
CA LYS A 101 -0.28 1.91 -16.81
C LYS A 101 -1.72 2.11 -16.35
N SER A 102 -1.90 2.60 -15.12
CA SER A 102 -3.14 3.26 -14.71
C SER A 102 -3.11 4.70 -15.24
N LYS A 103 -4.05 5.03 -16.16
CA LYS A 103 -4.22 6.38 -16.72
C LYS A 103 -4.74 7.32 -15.63
N THR A 104 -3.87 7.80 -14.76
CA THR A 104 -4.18 8.88 -13.81
C THR A 104 -3.78 10.24 -14.38
N ARG A 105 -4.67 11.22 -14.21
CA ARG A 105 -4.50 12.62 -14.60
C ARG A 105 -3.09 13.09 -14.21
N LYS A 106 -2.43 13.75 -15.15
CA LYS A 106 -1.02 14.20 -15.14
C LYS A 106 -0.78 15.26 -14.04
N GLY A 107 -0.95 14.87 -12.77
CA GLY A 107 -0.43 15.62 -11.64
C GLY A 107 1.10 15.56 -11.73
N ASN A 108 1.76 16.66 -11.41
CA ASN A 108 3.22 16.74 -11.45
C ASN A 108 3.76 15.72 -10.44
N LYS A 109 4.17 14.53 -10.90
CA LYS A 109 4.79 13.51 -10.05
C LYS A 109 6.03 14.14 -9.42
N LYS A 110 6.08 14.16 -8.10
CA LYS A 110 7.25 14.63 -7.36
C LYS A 110 8.14 13.42 -7.13
N ILE A 111 9.21 13.35 -7.90
CA ILE A 111 10.25 12.35 -7.70
C ILE A 111 10.98 12.70 -6.40
N ILE A 112 11.22 11.69 -5.57
CA ILE A 112 11.92 11.81 -4.30
C ILE A 112 13.20 10.97 -4.39
N GLU A 113 14.32 11.63 -4.16
CA GLU A 113 15.63 11.03 -4.07
C GLU A 113 15.93 10.76 -2.59
N VAL A 114 16.42 9.55 -2.31
CA VAL A 114 16.80 9.11 -0.97
C VAL A 114 18.31 8.97 -0.92
N TYR A 115 18.93 9.75 -0.04
CA TYR A 115 20.36 9.71 0.21
C TYR A 115 20.67 9.06 1.55
N LYS A 116 21.78 8.35 1.64
CA LYS A 116 22.36 7.87 2.90
C LYS A 116 23.84 8.21 2.88
N ASP A 117 24.32 8.90 3.92
CA ASP A 117 25.72 9.31 4.04
C ASP A 117 26.24 10.09 2.80
N GLY A 118 25.33 10.78 2.09
CA GLY A 118 25.62 11.54 0.86
C GLY A 118 25.50 10.76 -0.45
N GLU A 119 25.27 9.45 -0.42
CA GLU A 119 25.11 8.62 -1.62
C GLU A 119 23.63 8.42 -1.98
N LEU A 120 23.29 8.50 -3.26
CA LEU A 120 21.93 8.23 -3.74
C LEU A 120 21.65 6.73 -3.67
N VAL A 121 20.80 6.34 -2.74
CA VAL A 121 20.43 4.93 -2.53
C VAL A 121 19.24 4.54 -3.39
N ASN A 122 18.25 5.44 -3.51
CA ASN A 122 17.02 5.13 -4.22
C ASN A 122 16.33 6.38 -4.76
N THR A 123 15.53 6.18 -5.82
CA THR A 123 14.71 7.20 -6.45
C THR A 123 13.29 6.69 -6.57
N LEU A 124 12.34 7.42 -6.00
CA LEU A 124 10.95 7.00 -5.89
C LEU A 124 10.03 8.02 -6.58
N ASP A 125 9.01 7.51 -7.27
CA ASP A 125 8.13 8.31 -8.12
C ASP A 125 7.03 9.03 -7.34
N SER A 126 6.77 8.59 -6.10
CA SER A 126 5.63 9.02 -5.30
C SER A 126 5.95 9.07 -3.81
N LEU A 127 5.39 10.08 -3.15
CA LEU A 127 5.46 10.21 -1.68
C LEU A 127 4.89 8.99 -0.95
N THR A 128 3.84 8.37 -1.51
CA THR A 128 3.23 7.18 -0.92
C THR A 128 4.17 5.97 -1.00
N GLU A 129 4.89 5.82 -2.12
CA GLU A 129 5.89 4.77 -2.29
C GLU A 129 7.07 4.99 -1.34
N THR A 130 7.51 6.24 -1.16
CA THR A 130 8.53 6.59 -0.15
C THR A 130 8.14 6.17 1.26
N PHE A 131 6.88 6.36 1.67
CA PHE A 131 6.44 5.93 2.99
C PHE A 131 6.42 4.42 3.15
N LYS A 132 6.01 3.67 2.12
CA LYS A 132 6.03 2.21 2.14
C LYS A 132 7.47 1.69 2.21
N TRP A 133 8.32 2.16 1.31
CA TRP A 133 9.73 1.78 1.24
C TRP A 133 10.46 2.08 2.56
N ALA A 134 10.28 3.26 3.14
CA ALA A 134 10.93 3.61 4.41
C ALA A 134 10.43 2.77 5.60
N LYS A 135 9.15 2.34 5.58
CA LYS A 135 8.57 1.47 6.61
C LYS A 135 9.08 0.03 6.47
N GLU A 136 9.10 -0.49 5.25
CA GLU A 136 9.56 -1.85 4.93
C GLU A 136 11.04 -2.05 5.28
N ASN A 137 11.87 -1.05 4.96
CA ASN A 137 13.31 -1.06 5.29
C ASN A 137 13.60 -0.65 6.74
N LYS A 138 12.57 -0.39 7.57
CA LYS A 138 12.73 0.05 8.97
C LYS A 138 13.66 1.27 9.12
N ILE A 139 13.57 2.21 8.17
CA ILE A 139 14.35 3.43 8.11
C ILE A 139 13.65 4.58 8.84
N ALA A 140 12.38 4.83 8.51
CA ALA A 140 11.66 5.99 9.00
C ALA A 140 10.13 5.80 8.90
N ASN A 141 9.38 6.52 9.73
CA ASN A 141 7.94 6.66 9.55
C ASN A 141 7.61 7.84 8.63
N ALA A 142 6.34 7.95 8.21
CA ALA A 142 5.88 9.03 7.33
C ALA A 142 6.13 10.44 7.90
N GLY A 143 6.12 10.60 9.23
CA GLY A 143 6.41 11.88 9.89
C GLY A 143 7.87 12.31 9.73
N LEU A 144 8.80 11.39 9.96
CA LEU A 144 10.24 11.60 9.79
C LEU A 144 10.60 11.87 8.32
N VAL A 145 10.01 11.13 7.38
CA VAL A 145 10.17 11.37 5.94
C VAL A 145 9.69 12.78 5.57
N ARG A 146 8.50 13.19 6.04
CA ARG A 146 7.98 14.55 5.79
C ARG A 146 8.85 15.64 6.42
N ASN A 147 9.39 15.38 7.61
CA ASN A 147 10.28 16.32 8.27
C ASN A 147 11.56 16.51 7.44
N SER A 148 12.19 15.41 7.03
CA SER A 148 13.38 15.43 6.17
C SER A 148 13.15 16.17 4.86
N LEU A 149 12.03 15.90 4.17
CA LEU A 149 11.65 16.62 2.95
C LEU A 149 11.43 18.14 3.15
N LYS A 150 11.03 18.57 4.36
CA LYS A 150 10.75 19.97 4.68
C LYS A 150 12.01 20.71 5.15
N THR A 151 12.82 20.07 5.99
CA THR A 151 13.99 20.69 6.63
C THR A 151 15.27 20.45 5.85
N GLY A 152 15.29 19.46 4.94
CA GLY A 152 16.51 19.02 4.27
C GLY A 152 17.51 18.35 5.22
N GLN A 153 17.05 17.87 6.38
CA GLN A 153 17.89 17.16 7.35
C GLN A 153 17.73 15.65 7.22
N GLU A 154 18.79 14.93 7.56
CA GLU A 154 18.77 13.48 7.68
C GLU A 154 17.81 13.02 8.79
N THR A 155 17.27 11.82 8.60
CA THR A 155 16.43 11.18 9.59
C THR A 155 17.26 10.76 10.80
N VAL A 156 16.73 11.02 11.99
CA VAL A 156 17.42 10.69 13.24
C VAL A 156 17.08 9.25 13.63
N ALA A 157 18.11 8.47 13.98
CA ALA A 157 17.92 7.13 14.53
C ALA A 157 17.17 7.22 15.87
N GLY A 158 16.22 6.32 16.08
CA GLY A 158 15.43 6.22 17.30
C GLY A 158 15.20 4.77 17.72
N SER A 159 14.44 4.58 18.80
CA SER A 159 14.15 3.24 19.33
C SER A 159 13.52 2.29 18.30
N LYS A 160 12.61 2.82 17.47
CA LYS A 160 11.88 2.05 16.44
C LYS A 160 12.64 1.94 15.11
N TYR A 161 13.52 2.89 14.81
CA TYR A 161 14.22 3.01 13.53
C TYR A 161 15.71 3.22 13.80
N LYS A 162 16.47 2.12 13.82
CA LYS A 162 17.84 2.11 14.34
C LYS A 162 18.86 2.64 13.34
N GLU A 163 18.57 2.57 12.05
CA GLU A 163 19.58 2.84 11.01
C GLU A 163 19.79 4.34 10.78
N GLY A 164 18.74 5.19 10.83
CA GLY A 164 18.86 6.65 10.72
C GLY A 164 19.72 7.13 9.53
N GLY A 165 20.05 8.42 9.47
CA GLY A 165 21.00 8.97 8.48
C GLY A 165 20.47 9.09 7.05
N TYR A 166 19.18 8.85 6.81
CA TYR A 166 18.60 8.98 5.48
C TYR A 166 18.05 10.39 5.25
N LEU A 167 18.46 11.02 4.15
CA LEU A 167 17.96 12.31 3.69
C LEU A 167 16.99 12.11 2.52
N PHE A 168 15.79 12.66 2.65
CA PHE A 168 14.78 12.64 1.60
C PHE A 168 14.71 14.02 0.94
N LYS A 169 14.89 14.07 -0.39
CA LYS A 169 14.87 15.32 -1.15
C LYS A 169 13.95 15.22 -2.34
N TYR A 170 13.24 16.31 -2.66
CA TYR A 170 12.55 16.39 -3.95
C TYR A 170 13.58 16.56 -5.06
N ALA A 171 13.49 15.72 -6.10
CA ALA A 171 14.29 15.91 -7.30
C ALA A 171 13.96 17.28 -7.91
N LEU A 172 14.99 18.08 -8.12
CA LEU A 172 14.87 19.34 -8.84
C LEU A 172 14.78 18.99 -10.33
N LYS A 173 13.66 19.36 -10.97
CA LYS A 173 13.51 19.30 -12.43
C LYS A 173 14.30 20.39 -13.11
#